data_AF-A0A964QYZ8-F1
#
_entry.id   AF-A0A964QYZ8-F1
#
_cell.length_a   1.000
_cell.length_b   1.000
_cell.length_c   1.000
_cell.angle_alpha   90.00
_cell.angle_beta   90.00
_cell.angle_gamma   90.00
#
_symmetry.space_group_name_H-M   'P 1'
#
loop_
_entity.id
_entity.type
_entity.pdbx_description
1 polymer ?
#
loop_
_entity_poly.entity_id
_entity_poly.type
_entity_poly.pdbx_seq_one_letter_code
_entity_poly.pdbx_strand_id
1 'polypeptide(L)'
;MAVEMKLIRSGKTFTDSQGAVGEWAELWVGANRYDALERAGGYVRLRSGKTYEVKCYKSSRLGQVLSPVHEIRNQKGEIARIRIHAASYPHHLAGCIAPGRRNGNANVLSDSKASLLHIFSLLGGWEDGKSVGNITIS
;
A
#
# COMPACT_ATOMS: atom_id res chain seq x y z
N MET A 1 -4.76 -2.84 22.25
CA MET A 1 -5.71 -3.21 21.18
C MET A 1 -4.96 -3.17 19.86
N ALA A 2 -5.09 -4.19 19.00
CA ALA A 2 -4.50 -4.15 17.66
C ALA A 2 -5.22 -3.07 16.84
N VAL A 3 -4.46 -2.21 16.17
CA VAL A 3 -5.02 -1.16 15.32
C VAL A 3 -5.48 -1.79 14.00
N GLU A 4 -6.75 -1.62 13.66
CA GLU A 4 -7.31 -2.14 12.40
C GLU A 4 -6.85 -1.27 11.23
N MET A 5 -6.46 -1.93 10.13
CA MET A 5 -6.23 -1.28 8.85
C MET A 5 -7.29 -1.68 7.82
N LYS A 6 -7.73 -0.73 7.00
CA LYS A 6 -8.68 -0.99 5.91
C LYS A 6 -8.27 -0.22 4.66
N LEU A 7 -8.14 -0.92 3.54
CA LEU A 7 -7.95 -0.31 2.23
C LEU A 7 -9.26 -0.33 1.46
N ILE A 8 -9.75 0.82 1.04
CA ILE A 8 -10.97 0.97 0.24
C ILE A 8 -10.60 1.43 -1.16
N ARG A 9 -10.81 0.58 -2.16
CA ARG A 9 -10.54 0.93 -3.56
C ARG A 9 -11.65 1.80 -4.11
N SER A 10 -11.28 2.88 -4.79
CA SER A 10 -12.28 3.79 -5.36
C SER A 10 -12.83 3.32 -6.72
N GLY A 11 -12.16 2.38 -7.39
CA GLY A 11 -12.43 2.02 -8.79
C GLY A 11 -11.99 3.08 -9.81
N LYS A 12 -11.50 4.25 -9.35
CA LYS A 12 -11.06 5.35 -10.22
C LYS A 12 -9.60 5.14 -10.61
N THR A 13 -9.37 4.85 -11.89
CA THR A 13 -8.04 4.68 -12.45
C THR A 13 -7.55 5.93 -13.18
N PHE A 14 -6.24 6.02 -13.37
CA PHE A 14 -5.60 7.04 -14.18
C PHE A 14 -4.29 6.49 -14.76
N THR A 15 -3.76 7.15 -15.78
CA THR A 15 -2.47 6.83 -16.37
C THR A 15 -1.50 7.96 -16.08
N ASP A 16 -0.30 7.62 -15.59
CA ASP A 16 0.76 8.60 -15.39
C ASP A 16 1.50 8.93 -16.70
N SER A 17 2.46 9.85 -16.64
CA SER A 17 3.24 10.27 -17.80
C SER A 17 4.13 9.17 -18.41
N GLN A 18 4.30 8.03 -17.74
CA GLN A 18 5.05 6.87 -18.24
C GLN A 18 4.13 5.77 -18.78
N GLY A 19 2.86 6.10 -19.06
CA GLY A 19 1.87 5.15 -19.60
C GLY A 19 1.39 4.15 -18.56
N ALA A 20 1.59 4.45 -17.28
CA ALA A 20 1.52 3.48 -16.23
C ALA A 20 0.21 3.67 -15.43
N VAL A 21 -0.65 2.63 -15.35
CA VAL A 21 -2.00 2.73 -14.79
C VAL A 21 -1.99 2.63 -13.25
N GLY A 22 -2.53 3.63 -12.57
CA GLY A 22 -2.78 3.64 -11.13
C GLY A 22 -4.27 3.59 -10.81
N GLU A 23 -4.59 3.20 -9.58
CA GLU A 23 -5.93 3.27 -8.99
C GLU A 23 -5.86 4.00 -7.66
N TRP A 24 -6.78 4.95 -7.44
CA TRP A 24 -6.91 5.63 -6.16
C TRP A 24 -7.64 4.74 -5.15
N ALA A 25 -7.20 4.80 -3.90
CA ALA A 25 -7.82 4.15 -2.76
C ALA A 25 -7.77 5.05 -1.53
N GLU A 26 -8.45 4.66 -0.47
CA GLU A 26 -8.29 5.22 0.87
C GLU A 26 -7.70 4.14 1.78
N LEU A 27 -6.65 4.49 2.52
CA LEU A 27 -6.13 3.64 3.60
C LEU A 27 -6.55 4.23 4.94
N TRP A 28 -7.23 3.42 5.73
CA TRP A 28 -7.62 3.73 7.10
C TRP A 28 -6.72 2.95 8.06
N VAL A 29 -6.23 3.63 9.10
CA VAL A 29 -5.44 3.06 10.21
C VAL A 29 -6.03 3.57 11.52
N GLY A 30 -6.86 2.75 12.17
CA GLY A 30 -7.75 3.23 13.22
C GLY A 30 -8.65 4.36 12.71
N ALA A 31 -8.64 5.51 13.40
CA ALA A 31 -9.42 6.69 13.01
C ALA A 31 -8.72 7.57 11.93
N ASN A 32 -7.49 7.24 11.52
CA ASN A 32 -6.71 8.06 10.59
C ASN A 32 -6.94 7.62 9.15
N ARG A 33 -7.22 8.58 8.27
CA ARG A 33 -7.42 8.36 6.84
C ARG A 33 -6.24 8.90 6.03
N TYR A 34 -5.79 8.13 5.05
CA TYR A 34 -4.80 8.52 4.06
C TYR A 34 -5.39 8.30 2.66
N ASP A 35 -5.05 9.17 1.72
CA ASP A 35 -5.17 8.78 0.32
C ASP A 35 -4.15 7.67 0.05
N ALA A 36 -4.50 6.75 -0.84
CA ALA A 36 -3.64 5.67 -1.23
C ALA A 36 -3.61 5.52 -2.76
N LEU A 37 -2.48 5.05 -3.25
CA LEU A 37 -2.27 4.74 -4.65
C LEU A 37 -1.88 3.27 -4.77
N GLU A 38 -2.60 2.54 -5.60
CA GLU A 38 -2.23 1.19 -6.03
C GLU A 38 -1.85 1.18 -7.50
N ARG A 39 -1.03 0.20 -7.88
CA ARG A 39 -0.85 -0.14 -9.29
C ARG A 39 -2.05 -0.90 -9.81
N ALA A 40 -2.57 -0.47 -10.96
CA ALA A 40 -3.60 -1.18 -11.72
C ALA A 40 -3.07 -1.64 -13.08
N GLY A 41 -3.98 -2.06 -13.97
CA GLY A 41 -3.62 -2.47 -15.34
C GLY A 41 -3.00 -3.87 -15.43
N GLY A 42 -3.63 -4.87 -14.80
CA GLY A 42 -3.24 -6.29 -14.92
C GLY A 42 -2.15 -6.76 -13.96
N TYR A 43 -1.66 -5.89 -13.07
CA TYR A 43 -0.74 -6.28 -12.00
C TYR A 43 -1.47 -7.07 -10.91
N VAL A 44 -0.74 -7.99 -10.30
CA VAL A 44 -1.23 -8.73 -9.12
C VAL A 44 -1.41 -7.78 -7.94
N ARG A 45 -2.49 -7.98 -7.18
CA ARG A 45 -2.89 -7.14 -6.05
C ARG A 45 -3.60 -7.97 -4.98
N LEU A 46 -3.68 -7.44 -3.76
CA LEU A 46 -4.44 -8.07 -2.69
C LEU A 46 -5.91 -8.18 -3.08
N ARG A 47 -6.56 -9.30 -2.76
CA ARG A 47 -7.94 -9.58 -3.19
C ARG A 47 -8.92 -8.78 -2.32
N SER A 48 -9.88 -8.11 -2.95
CA SER A 48 -11.00 -7.50 -2.23
C SER A 48 -11.82 -8.56 -1.49
N GLY A 49 -12.43 -8.19 -0.36
CA GLY A 49 -13.16 -9.08 0.54
C GLY A 49 -12.26 -10.01 1.37
N LYS A 50 -10.95 -9.73 1.44
CA LYS A 50 -9.99 -10.51 2.24
C LYS A 50 -9.27 -9.64 3.26
N THR A 51 -8.87 -10.29 4.34
CA THR A 51 -8.09 -9.71 5.43
C THR A 51 -6.74 -10.44 5.49
N TYR A 52 -5.67 -9.68 5.66
CA TYR A 52 -4.30 -10.18 5.65
C TYR A 52 -3.58 -9.73 6.91
N GLU A 53 -2.84 -10.63 7.56
CA GLU A 53 -1.86 -10.24 8.59
C GLU A 53 -0.83 -9.30 7.97
N VAL A 54 -0.40 -8.27 8.68
CA VAL A 54 0.60 -7.31 8.21
C VAL A 54 1.80 -7.31 9.13
N LYS A 55 2.99 -7.37 8.52
CA LYS A 55 4.27 -7.27 9.23
C LYS A 55 5.07 -6.06 8.78
N CYS A 56 5.80 -5.45 9.69
CA CYS A 56 6.89 -4.56 9.35
C CYS A 56 8.01 -5.37 8.68
N TYR A 57 8.58 -4.83 7.61
CA TYR A 57 9.66 -5.50 6.88
C TYR A 57 10.71 -4.50 6.40
N LYS A 58 12.00 -4.87 6.50
CA LYS A 58 13.12 -4.13 5.91
C LYS A 58 13.42 -4.65 4.50
N SER A 59 12.96 -3.92 3.50
CA SER A 59 13.35 -4.16 2.11
C SER A 59 14.70 -3.50 1.79
N SER A 60 15.62 -4.27 1.19
CA SER A 60 16.87 -3.74 0.67
C SER A 60 16.69 -2.63 -0.38
N ARG A 61 15.63 -2.71 -1.19
CA ARG A 61 15.31 -1.72 -2.24
C ARG A 61 14.41 -0.58 -1.75
N LEU A 62 13.41 -0.88 -0.93
CA LEU A 62 12.33 0.07 -0.58
C LEU A 62 12.49 0.68 0.83
N GLY A 63 13.46 0.19 1.61
CA GLY A 63 13.61 0.60 3.01
C GLY A 63 12.54 -0.03 3.91
N GLN A 64 11.95 0.77 4.79
CA GLN A 64 10.92 0.32 5.73
C GLN A 64 9.57 0.20 5.00
N VAL A 65 8.93 -0.96 5.08
CA VAL A 65 7.64 -1.21 4.45
C VAL A 65 6.72 -1.98 5.39
N LEU A 66 5.42 -1.98 5.09
CA LEU A 66 4.50 -2.99 5.59
C LEU A 66 4.34 -4.10 4.54
N SER A 67 4.28 -5.33 5.00
CA SER A 67 4.21 -6.53 4.17
C SER A 67 3.01 -7.37 4.63
N PRO A 68 1.87 -7.27 3.92
CA PRO A 68 0.76 -8.20 4.07
C PRO A 68 1.20 -9.64 3.76
N VAL A 69 0.84 -10.58 4.62
CA VAL A 69 1.15 -12.01 4.48
C VAL A 69 0.10 -12.64 3.57
N HIS A 70 0.51 -13.19 2.43
CA HIS A 70 -0.40 -13.75 1.43
C HIS A 70 0.30 -14.79 0.54
N GLU A 71 -0.50 -15.52 -0.25
CA GLU A 71 -0.01 -16.55 -1.19
C GLU A 71 -0.23 -16.19 -2.68
N ILE A 72 -0.62 -14.94 -2.98
CA ILE A 72 -0.80 -14.46 -4.35
C ILE A 72 0.51 -14.56 -5.12
N ARG A 73 0.48 -15.21 -6.29
CA ARG A 73 1.64 -15.43 -7.17
C ARG A 73 1.63 -14.49 -8.37
N ASN A 74 2.81 -14.06 -8.81
CA ASN A 74 3.02 -13.29 -10.04
C ASN A 74 2.95 -14.19 -11.29
N GLN A 75 3.13 -13.61 -12.48
CA GLN A 75 3.12 -14.35 -13.75
C GLN A 75 4.22 -15.40 -13.88
N LYS A 76 5.29 -15.32 -13.08
CA LYS A 76 6.38 -16.31 -13.01
C LYS A 76 6.09 -17.42 -12.00
N GLY A 77 4.93 -17.42 -11.35
CA GLY A 77 4.57 -18.38 -10.32
C GLY A 77 5.23 -18.13 -8.96
N GLU A 78 5.95 -17.02 -8.76
CA GLU A 78 6.57 -16.67 -7.48
C GLU A 78 5.59 -15.89 -6.61
N ILE A 79 5.70 -15.98 -5.27
CA ILE A 79 4.89 -15.14 -4.38
C ILE A 79 5.18 -13.66 -4.67
N ALA A 80 4.12 -12.93 -5.02
CA ALA A 80 4.20 -11.50 -5.30
C ALA A 80 4.61 -10.74 -4.02
N ARG A 81 5.51 -9.78 -4.14
CA ARG A 81 5.96 -8.98 -2.98
C ARG A 81 5.11 -7.72 -2.84
N ILE A 82 3.79 -7.90 -2.64
CA ILE A 82 2.85 -6.78 -2.49
C ILE A 82 3.12 -6.12 -1.13
N ARG A 83 3.50 -4.84 -1.16
CA ARG A 83 3.94 -4.08 0.02
C ARG A 83 3.24 -2.75 0.09
N ILE A 84 3.15 -2.20 1.30
CA ILE A 84 2.77 -0.80 1.53
C ILE A 84 4.06 -0.02 1.79
N HIS A 85 4.41 0.90 0.88
CA HIS A 85 5.66 1.66 0.95
C HIS A 85 5.52 3.06 0.39
N ALA A 86 6.51 3.91 0.63
CA ALA A 86 6.48 5.27 0.09
C ALA A 86 6.64 5.26 -1.45
N ALA A 87 5.73 5.93 -2.15
CA ALA A 87 5.82 6.19 -3.59
C ALA A 87 4.90 7.35 -4.00
N SER A 88 5.19 7.98 -5.14
CA SER A 88 4.40 9.12 -5.65
C SER A 88 3.66 8.83 -6.96
N TYR A 89 4.05 7.79 -7.69
CA TYR A 89 3.53 7.52 -9.03
C TYR A 89 3.21 6.04 -9.24
N PRO A 90 2.26 5.71 -10.12
CA PRO A 90 1.93 4.34 -10.47
C PRO A 90 3.13 3.52 -10.95
N HIS A 91 4.02 4.03 -11.80
CA HIS A 91 5.17 3.27 -12.30
C HIS A 91 6.19 2.87 -11.22
N HIS A 92 6.12 3.48 -10.02
CA HIS A 92 6.92 3.06 -8.86
C HIS A 92 6.36 1.82 -8.14
N LEU A 93 5.11 1.47 -8.42
CA LEU A 93 4.35 0.45 -7.72
C LEU A 93 4.19 -0.77 -8.63
N ALA A 94 4.90 -1.86 -8.37
CA ALA A 94 4.75 -3.11 -9.13
C ALA A 94 3.74 -4.03 -8.43
N GLY A 95 2.48 -3.58 -8.32
CA GLY A 95 1.45 -4.24 -7.50
C GLY A 95 1.53 -3.90 -6.00
N CYS A 96 2.24 -2.83 -5.65
CA CYS A 96 2.32 -2.30 -4.29
C CYS A 96 1.30 -1.18 -4.04
N ILE A 97 1.19 -0.77 -2.78
CA ILE A 97 0.32 0.29 -2.27
C ILE A 97 1.21 1.41 -1.71
N ALA A 98 0.87 2.67 -1.96
CA ALA A 98 1.50 3.81 -1.30
C ALA A 98 0.46 4.66 -0.58
N PRO A 99 0.61 4.93 0.73
CA PRO A 99 -0.20 5.91 1.44
C PRO A 99 0.38 7.31 1.25
N GLY A 100 -0.44 8.34 1.34
CA GLY A 100 -0.01 9.72 1.15
C GLY A 100 -1.17 10.70 1.17
N ARG A 101 -0.99 11.81 0.46
CA ARG A 101 -2.04 12.78 0.19
C ARG A 101 -2.16 12.95 -1.32
N ARG A 102 -3.38 12.91 -1.84
CA ARG A 102 -3.62 13.17 -3.25
C ARG A 102 -3.40 14.66 -3.51
N ASN A 103 -2.51 14.97 -4.46
CA ASN A 103 -2.42 16.33 -4.97
C ASN A 103 -3.53 16.50 -6.01
N GLY A 104 -4.51 17.36 -5.75
CA GLY A 104 -5.81 17.36 -6.43
C GLY A 104 -5.76 17.26 -7.95
N ASN A 105 -4.83 17.97 -8.60
CA ASN A 105 -4.77 18.09 -10.07
C ASN A 105 -3.58 17.36 -10.71
N ALA A 106 -2.58 16.96 -9.92
CA ALA A 106 -1.45 16.20 -10.41
C ALA A 106 -1.73 14.74 -10.04
N ASN A 107 -1.78 13.83 -11.03
CA ASN A 107 -1.94 12.38 -10.85
C ASN A 107 -0.76 11.75 -10.08
N VAL A 108 -0.55 12.22 -8.85
CA VAL A 108 0.65 12.14 -8.03
C VAL A 108 0.22 12.10 -6.57
N LEU A 109 0.86 11.22 -5.82
CA LEU A 109 0.71 11.11 -4.38
C LEU A 109 1.85 11.88 -3.69
N SER A 110 1.50 12.92 -2.93
CA SER A 110 2.44 13.69 -2.09
C SER A 110 2.57 13.08 -0.70
N ASP A 111 3.60 13.50 0.04
CA ASP A 111 3.80 13.21 1.47
C ASP A 111 3.86 11.72 1.84
N SER A 112 4.09 10.84 0.85
CA SER A 112 3.95 9.40 1.04
C SER A 112 4.88 8.83 2.11
N LYS A 113 6.12 9.34 2.17
CA LYS A 113 7.09 8.96 3.21
C LYS A 113 6.63 9.39 4.61
N ALA A 114 6.14 10.62 4.75
CA ALA A 114 5.66 11.13 6.03
C ALA A 114 4.42 10.36 6.50
N SER A 115 3.48 10.08 5.59
CA SER A 115 2.32 9.23 5.87
C SER A 115 2.71 7.83 6.33
N LEU A 116 3.68 7.18 5.68
CA LEU A 116 4.13 5.85 6.08
C LEU A 116 4.78 5.86 7.47
N LEU A 117 5.62 6.86 7.79
CA LEU A 117 6.20 7.00 9.13
C LEU A 117 5.14 7.24 10.20
N HIS A 118 4.12 8.05 9.89
CA HIS A 118 2.99 8.25 10.80
C HIS A 118 2.21 6.95 11.02
N ILE A 119 1.97 6.17 9.97
CA ILE A 119 1.35 4.85 10.08
C ILE A 119 2.17 3.94 11.00
N PHE A 120 3.49 3.88 10.85
CA PHE A 120 4.32 3.09 11.78
C PHE A 120 4.16 3.55 13.24
N SER A 121 4.10 4.86 13.50
CA SER A 121 3.85 5.39 14.84
C SER A 121 2.49 4.93 15.40
N LEU A 122 1.43 4.97 14.59
CA LEU A 122 0.09 4.51 14.98
C LEU A 122 0.07 3.00 15.27
N LEU A 123 0.90 2.22 14.58
CA LEU A 123 1.05 0.78 14.77
C LEU A 123 2.03 0.41 15.91
N GLY A 124 2.37 1.38 16.76
CA GLY A 124 3.24 1.19 17.93
C GLY A 124 4.73 1.15 17.60
N GLY A 125 5.16 1.82 16.53
CA GLY A 125 6.54 1.90 16.08
C GLY A 125 6.95 0.79 15.10
N TRP A 126 8.01 1.07 14.35
CA TRP A 126 8.60 0.15 13.37
C TRP A 126 9.70 -0.72 14.00
N GLU A 127 9.63 -2.02 13.74
CA GLU A 127 10.65 -3.01 14.06
C GLU A 127 10.58 -4.11 13.01
N ASP A 128 11.71 -4.55 12.46
CA ASP A 128 11.71 -5.55 11.39
C ASP A 128 11.12 -6.89 11.86
N GLY A 129 10.22 -7.48 11.07
CA GLY A 129 9.53 -8.72 11.41
C GLY A 129 8.33 -8.58 12.36
N LYS A 130 8.14 -7.41 13.00
CA LYS A 130 7.03 -7.17 13.93
C LYS A 130 5.68 -7.29 13.23
N SER A 131 4.78 -8.10 13.81
CA SER A 131 3.37 -8.12 13.39
C SER A 131 2.63 -6.91 13.94
N VAL A 132 1.85 -6.24 13.10
CA VAL A 132 1.19 -4.96 13.41
C VAL A 132 -0.32 -5.01 13.25
N GLY A 133 -0.89 -6.22 13.16
CA GLY A 133 -2.32 -6.45 13.02
C GLY A 133 -2.70 -6.88 11.61
N ASN A 134 -3.88 -6.48 11.16
CA ASN A 134 -4.46 -6.94 9.91
C ASN A 134 -4.86 -5.76 9.02
N ILE A 135 -4.83 -5.99 7.70
CA ILE A 135 -5.44 -5.10 6.70
C ILE A 135 -6.58 -5.80 5.98
N THR A 136 -7.77 -5.20 6.01
CA THR A 136 -8.93 -5.63 5.23
C THR A 136 -9.00 -4.85 3.93
N ILE A 137 -9.19 -5.56 2.81
CA ILE A 137 -9.31 -4.95 1.48
C ILE A 137 -10.78 -4.96 1.07
N SER A 138 -11.34 -3.78 0.79
CA SER A 138 -12.68 -3.60 0.22
C SER A 138 -12.56 -2.99 -1.17
#